data_AF-A0A4Q2DWC2-F1
#
_entry.id   AF-A0A4Q2DWC2-F1
#
_cell.length_a   1.000
_cell.length_b   1.000
_cell.length_c   1.000
_cell.angle_alpha   90.00
_cell.angle_beta   90.00
_cell.angle_gamma   90.00
#
_symmetry.space_group_name_H-M   'P 1'
#
loop_
_entity.id
_entity.type
_entity.pdbx_description
1 polymer ?
#
loop_
_entity_poly.entity_id
_entity_poly.type
_entity_poly.pdbx_seq_one_letter_code
_entity_poly.pdbx_strand_id
1 'polypeptide(L)'
;MLAAYSLALTVLNGRWIARRFSKHNYPNTQNAIRVLSSLQQAPLRVTNEGALLASLIVLPQNDPWWRELIEWLAWHHTWSISTVTSIAWVIIAYIFTVTNSFTGELDPDFNPDGQSVGSLWLWLLPIVIGWLQISPKCDEDRVRSAVERANKIAYAATDTHPVSVKDLNTEDRAIHLAFGEEDEVLRCDEMVTAPIYNYARFLPWVQAVEKVSEMFEVASYHHHHHTSVDPTIKWIAMDDSIGGHWSKPHDRNRVGSVEQVARYCEFDPHDQHTAFKSMWGPNVFSRIAIASALAFMLQWGTVGAAFIVVFFTPTTGEQYSFTFHLLINTEGFIHHSVGLGCRSGSYLLFGVLSTIVWVFLLISSLLVHYVATSSPSSAHTRNEPLTFQGHHGGRSYPLRLSIARHFAISLRRLAKLLATVNAIWILATCLFQFGNFFDRCYCNSSVFGRGSGAYNVIKLVASDVEPMKNAWVGGVCLAGGTAFLFVGFFNVFIEPTTSRKLRSGDY
;
A
#
# COMPACT_ATOMS: atom_id res chain seq x y z
N MET A 1 5.80 -6.67 -7.19
CA MET A 1 6.13 -6.40 -5.77
C MET A 1 5.49 -5.11 -5.24
N LEU A 2 5.78 -3.92 -5.78
CA LEU A 2 5.25 -2.64 -5.26
C LEU A 2 3.72 -2.60 -5.15
N ALA A 3 3.01 -3.09 -6.17
CA ALA A 3 1.54 -3.16 -6.15
C ALA A 3 1.01 -4.02 -4.99
N ALA A 4 1.63 -5.17 -4.72
CA ALA A 4 1.29 -6.03 -3.58
C ALA A 4 1.57 -5.34 -2.24
N TYR A 5 2.70 -4.66 -2.13
CA TYR A 5 3.08 -3.91 -0.94
C TYR A 5 2.07 -2.80 -0.64
N SER A 6 1.75 -1.97 -1.64
CA SER A 6 0.79 -0.87 -1.50
C SER A 6 -0.62 -1.35 -1.14
N LEU A 7 -1.02 -2.51 -1.70
CA LEU A 7 -2.30 -3.16 -1.41
C LEU A 7 -2.35 -3.70 0.03
N ALA A 8 -1.34 -4.48 0.45
CA ALA A 8 -1.24 -4.99 1.81
C ALA A 8 -1.20 -3.86 2.85
N LEU A 9 -0.44 -2.79 2.58
CA LEU A 9 -0.44 -1.60 3.43
C LEU A 9 -1.83 -0.98 3.57
N THR A 10 -2.62 -0.93 2.50
CA THR A 10 -3.96 -0.32 2.53
C THR A 10 -4.89 -1.08 3.47
N VAL A 11 -4.82 -2.41 3.44
CA VAL A 11 -5.62 -3.26 4.34
C VAL A 11 -5.17 -3.15 5.79
N LEU A 12 -3.85 -3.16 6.03
CA LEU A 12 -3.29 -2.98 7.37
C LEU A 12 -3.63 -1.60 7.94
N ASN A 13 -3.68 -0.57 7.11
CA ASN A 13 -4.05 0.79 7.50
C ASN A 13 -5.51 0.90 7.92
N GLY A 14 -6.43 0.30 7.16
CA GLY A 14 -7.85 0.25 7.52
C GLY A 14 -8.08 -0.40 8.89
N ARG A 15 -7.41 -1.52 9.18
CA ARG A 15 -7.50 -2.17 10.49
C ARG A 15 -6.86 -1.35 11.61
N TRP A 16 -5.71 -0.74 11.34
CA TRP A 16 -5.01 0.08 12.31
C TRP A 16 -5.83 1.30 12.73
N ILE A 17 -6.43 2.03 11.78
CA ILE A 17 -7.24 3.21 12.11
C ILE A 17 -8.49 2.83 12.92
N ALA A 18 -9.17 1.73 12.56
CA ALA A 18 -10.32 1.25 13.31
C ALA A 18 -9.95 0.95 14.77
N ARG A 19 -8.83 0.25 15.00
CA ARG A 19 -8.31 -0.02 16.35
C ARG A 19 -7.89 1.25 17.08
N ARG A 20 -7.22 2.17 16.40
CA ARG A 20 -6.76 3.42 17.00
C ARG A 20 -7.93 4.25 17.51
N PHE A 21 -9.01 4.36 16.74
CA PHE A 21 -10.20 5.12 17.11
C PHE A 21 -11.19 4.38 18.00
N SER A 22 -11.13 3.04 18.08
CA SER A 22 -12.04 2.24 18.92
C SER A 22 -11.97 2.56 20.42
N LYS A 23 -10.90 3.21 20.86
CA LYS A 23 -10.70 3.63 22.25
C LYS A 23 -11.39 4.95 22.59
N HIS A 24 -11.77 5.73 21.59
CA HIS A 24 -12.36 7.06 21.80
C HIS A 24 -13.88 6.95 21.73
N ASN A 25 -14.54 7.57 22.69
CA ASN A 25 -15.99 7.71 22.72
C ASN A 25 -16.33 9.20 22.63
N TYR A 26 -16.57 9.68 21.41
CA TYR A 26 -16.95 11.07 21.15
C TYR A 26 -17.84 11.13 19.88
N PRO A 27 -18.67 12.18 19.67
CA PRO A 27 -19.42 12.35 18.44
C PRO A 27 -18.52 12.27 17.20
N ASN A 28 -19.04 11.71 16.11
CA ASN A 28 -18.36 11.58 14.81
C ASN A 28 -17.10 10.69 14.79
N THR A 29 -16.71 10.00 15.86
CA THR A 29 -15.56 9.07 15.83
C THR A 29 -15.69 8.02 14.71
N GLN A 30 -16.88 7.41 14.53
CA GLN A 30 -17.12 6.47 13.42
C GLN A 30 -17.04 7.14 12.04
N ASN A 31 -17.49 8.40 11.94
CA ASN A 31 -17.43 9.16 10.70
C ASN A 31 -15.98 9.52 10.35
N ALA A 32 -15.18 9.91 11.34
CA ALA A 32 -13.76 10.20 11.17
C ALA A 32 -12.99 8.98 10.66
N ILE A 33 -13.24 7.78 11.21
CA ILE A 33 -12.65 6.53 10.70
C ILE A 33 -12.96 6.35 9.20
N ARG A 34 -14.23 6.53 8.81
CA ARG A 34 -14.68 6.35 7.41
C ARG A 34 -14.06 7.38 6.47
N VAL A 35 -14.03 8.65 6.87
CA VAL A 35 -13.42 9.74 6.09
C VAL A 35 -11.93 9.48 5.91
N LEU A 36 -11.19 9.28 7.00
CA LEU A 36 -9.73 9.09 6.96
C LEU A 36 -9.33 7.81 6.23
N SER A 37 -10.10 6.73 6.37
CA SER A 37 -9.89 5.50 5.58
C SER A 37 -10.17 5.70 4.09
N SER A 38 -11.18 6.52 3.75
CA SER A 38 -11.51 6.81 2.35
C SER A 38 -10.47 7.72 1.69
N LEU A 39 -9.88 8.64 2.45
CA LEU A 39 -8.87 9.59 1.97
C LEU A 39 -7.44 9.03 2.00
N GLN A 40 -7.25 7.74 2.29
CA GLN A 40 -5.92 7.13 2.34
C GLN A 40 -5.14 7.21 1.01
N GLN A 41 -5.85 7.30 -0.11
CA GLN A 41 -5.23 7.41 -1.44
C GLN A 41 -5.05 8.85 -1.92
N ALA A 42 -5.40 9.84 -1.11
CA ALA A 42 -5.25 11.27 -1.42
C ALA A 42 -4.10 11.88 -0.61
N PRO A 43 -3.48 12.98 -1.08
CA PRO A 43 -2.44 13.72 -0.35
C PRO A 43 -3.06 14.52 0.82
N LEU A 44 -3.54 13.81 1.83
CA LEU A 44 -4.22 14.35 3.00
C LEU A 44 -3.27 15.19 3.87
N ARG A 45 -3.70 16.41 4.21
CA ARG A 45 -3.04 17.30 5.16
C ARG A 45 -4.03 17.82 6.20
N VAL A 46 -3.50 18.03 7.40
CA VAL A 46 -4.28 18.38 8.58
C VAL A 46 -3.60 19.52 9.34
N THR A 47 -4.24 20.68 9.40
CA THR A 47 -3.76 21.84 10.17
C THR A 47 -4.66 22.09 11.39
N ASN A 48 -4.08 22.64 12.46
CA ASN A 48 -4.83 23.12 13.63
C ASN A 48 -4.53 24.60 13.90
N GLU A 49 -4.07 25.32 12.87
CA GLU A 49 -3.92 26.77 12.95
C GLU A 49 -5.27 27.42 13.26
N GLY A 50 -5.28 28.42 14.14
CA GLY A 50 -6.51 29.09 14.58
C GLY A 50 -7.55 28.16 15.21
N ALA A 51 -7.14 27.03 15.80
CA ALA A 51 -8.04 26.01 16.36
C ALA A 51 -9.04 25.44 15.34
N LEU A 52 -8.72 25.46 14.03
CA LEU A 52 -9.62 24.97 12.98
C LEU A 52 -9.98 23.49 13.14
N LEU A 53 -9.00 22.64 13.48
CA LEU A 53 -9.25 21.22 13.67
C LEU A 53 -9.97 20.94 14.99
N ALA A 54 -9.62 21.65 16.06
CA ALA A 54 -10.35 21.58 17.33
C ALA A 54 -11.82 21.96 17.12
N SER A 55 -12.07 23.05 16.38
CA SER A 55 -13.41 23.50 16.00
C SER A 55 -14.16 22.43 15.18
N LEU A 56 -13.49 21.81 14.20
CA LEU A 56 -14.09 20.77 13.36
C LEU A 56 -14.53 19.53 14.14
N ILE A 57 -13.79 19.18 15.19
CA ILE A 57 -14.06 18.00 16.03
C ILE A 57 -15.09 18.32 17.11
N VAL A 58 -14.92 19.45 17.81
CA VAL A 58 -15.65 19.77 19.03
C VAL A 58 -17.01 20.38 18.71
N LEU A 59 -17.09 21.39 17.84
CA LEU A 59 -18.31 22.18 17.66
C LEU A 59 -19.46 21.34 17.06
N PRO A 60 -20.68 21.46 17.59
CA PRO A 60 -21.83 20.71 17.10
C PRO A 60 -22.26 21.12 15.68
N GLN A 61 -21.99 22.38 15.27
CA GLN A 61 -22.27 22.88 13.92
C GLN A 61 -21.51 22.12 12.82
N ASN A 62 -20.42 21.42 13.17
CA ASN A 62 -19.63 20.62 12.26
C ASN A 62 -20.08 19.16 12.16
N ASP A 63 -21.09 18.72 12.91
CA ASP A 63 -21.65 17.36 12.79
C ASP A 63 -22.20 17.06 11.37
N PRO A 64 -22.85 18.00 10.65
CA PRO A 64 -23.21 17.84 9.24
C PRO A 64 -22.00 17.70 8.31
N TRP A 65 -20.88 18.38 8.57
CA TRP A 65 -19.66 18.31 7.75
C TRP A 65 -19.16 16.87 7.60
N TRP A 66 -19.10 16.13 8.71
CA TRP A 66 -18.66 14.74 8.72
C TRP A 66 -19.60 13.82 7.92
N ARG A 67 -20.91 14.07 7.98
CA ARG A 67 -21.92 13.29 7.26
C ARG A 67 -21.88 13.58 5.76
N GLU A 68 -21.85 14.85 5.38
CA GLU A 68 -21.83 15.28 3.99
C GLU A 68 -20.56 14.79 3.28
N LEU A 69 -19.39 14.87 3.92
CA LEU A 69 -18.16 14.35 3.33
C LEU A 69 -18.24 12.83 3.09
N ILE A 70 -18.84 12.06 3.98
CA ILE A 70 -19.03 10.62 3.78
C ILE A 70 -19.98 10.35 2.63
N GLU A 71 -21.09 11.08 2.55
CA GLU A 71 -22.07 10.94 1.46
C GLU A 71 -21.41 11.18 0.10
N TRP A 72 -20.64 12.26 -0.04
CA TRP A 72 -19.91 12.55 -1.27
C TRP A 72 -18.79 11.56 -1.55
N LEU A 73 -18.20 10.92 -0.53
CA LEU A 73 -17.20 9.85 -0.68
C LEU A 73 -17.82 8.46 -0.92
N ALA A 74 -19.11 8.27 -0.66
CA ALA A 74 -19.80 6.98 -0.65
C ALA A 74 -20.20 6.46 -2.05
N TRP A 75 -19.41 6.73 -3.10
CA TRP A 75 -19.69 6.14 -4.40
C TRP A 75 -19.36 4.64 -4.46
N HIS A 76 -20.26 3.84 -5.00
CA HIS A 76 -20.01 2.43 -5.24
C HIS A 76 -19.18 2.25 -6.51
N HIS A 77 -18.01 1.64 -6.40
CA HIS A 77 -17.38 0.99 -7.54
C HIS A 77 -17.83 -0.47 -7.52
N THR A 78 -18.74 -0.81 -8.42
CA THR A 78 -19.26 -2.17 -8.54
C THR A 78 -18.32 -3.04 -9.36
N TRP A 79 -18.25 -4.31 -8.99
CA TRP A 79 -17.70 -5.34 -9.87
C TRP A 79 -18.43 -5.29 -11.21
N SER A 80 -17.70 -5.05 -12.30
CA SER A 80 -18.30 -5.17 -13.62
C SER A 80 -18.38 -6.64 -14.01
N ILE A 81 -19.43 -7.03 -14.74
CA ILE A 81 -19.60 -8.41 -15.23
C ILE A 81 -18.37 -8.81 -16.07
N SER A 82 -17.84 -7.88 -16.89
CA SER A 82 -16.64 -8.14 -17.70
C SER A 82 -15.38 -8.37 -16.85
N THR A 83 -15.25 -7.70 -15.71
CA THR A 83 -14.16 -7.95 -14.76
C THR A 83 -14.28 -9.33 -14.15
N VAL A 84 -15.48 -9.73 -13.72
CA VAL A 84 -15.73 -11.07 -13.15
C VAL A 84 -15.44 -12.17 -14.17
N THR A 85 -15.95 -12.02 -15.40
CA THR A 85 -15.75 -13.03 -16.45
C THR A 85 -14.27 -13.15 -16.85
N SER A 86 -13.54 -12.03 -16.91
CA SER A 86 -12.11 -12.05 -17.20
C SER A 86 -11.30 -12.79 -16.12
N ILE A 87 -11.60 -12.54 -14.84
CA ILE A 87 -10.95 -13.25 -13.73
C ILE A 87 -11.29 -14.74 -13.79
N ALA A 88 -12.55 -15.09 -14.01
CA ALA A 88 -12.98 -16.49 -14.13
C ALA A 88 -12.26 -17.20 -15.29
N TRP A 89 -12.11 -16.55 -16.43
CA TRP A 89 -11.41 -17.10 -17.59
C TRP A 89 -9.93 -17.40 -17.29
N VAL A 90 -9.23 -16.50 -16.59
CA VAL A 90 -7.83 -16.72 -16.18
C VAL A 90 -7.71 -17.93 -15.24
N ILE A 91 -8.65 -18.09 -14.30
CA ILE A 91 -8.67 -19.24 -13.39
C ILE A 91 -8.87 -20.55 -14.18
N ILE A 92 -9.85 -20.57 -15.09
CA ILE A 92 -10.15 -21.75 -15.92
C ILE A 92 -8.96 -22.11 -16.81
N ALA A 93 -8.37 -21.11 -17.49
CA ALA A 93 -7.20 -21.31 -18.34
C ALA A 93 -6.03 -21.89 -17.55
N TYR A 94 -5.78 -21.40 -16.33
CA TYR A 94 -4.72 -21.94 -15.47
C TYR A 94 -5.01 -23.38 -15.04
N ILE A 95 -6.24 -23.71 -14.68
CA ILE A 95 -6.65 -25.09 -14.35
C ILE A 95 -6.42 -26.02 -15.55
N PHE A 96 -6.75 -25.57 -16.77
CA PHE A 96 -6.48 -26.36 -17.98
C PHE A 96 -4.99 -26.53 -18.24
N THR A 97 -4.15 -25.50 -18.04
CA THR A 97 -2.69 -25.63 -18.13
C THR A 97 -2.15 -26.66 -17.14
N VAL A 98 -2.63 -26.64 -15.90
CA VAL A 98 -2.24 -27.62 -14.87
C VAL A 98 -2.75 -29.02 -15.25
N THR A 99 -3.99 -29.16 -15.71
CA THR A 99 -4.55 -30.47 -16.07
C THR A 99 -3.80 -31.08 -17.26
N ASN A 100 -3.59 -30.30 -18.32
CA ASN A 100 -2.86 -30.73 -19.52
C ASN A 100 -1.44 -31.22 -19.18
N SER A 101 -0.77 -30.57 -18.23
CA SER A 101 0.56 -30.99 -17.78
C SER A 101 0.61 -32.36 -17.09
N PHE A 102 -0.52 -32.85 -16.56
CA PHE A 102 -0.62 -34.15 -15.89
C PHE A 102 -1.27 -35.23 -16.75
N THR A 103 -2.04 -34.86 -17.78
CA THR A 103 -2.77 -35.80 -18.64
C THR A 103 -2.16 -35.99 -20.02
N GLY A 104 -1.22 -35.14 -20.45
CA GLY A 104 -0.54 -35.29 -21.74
C GLY A 104 0.42 -36.49 -21.75
N GLU A 105 0.45 -37.21 -22.87
CA GLU A 105 1.54 -38.16 -23.15
C GLU A 105 2.87 -37.38 -23.19
N LEU A 106 3.95 -37.98 -22.67
CA LEU A 106 5.29 -37.39 -22.64
C LEU A 106 5.83 -37.31 -24.07
N ASP A 107 5.40 -36.29 -24.81
CA ASP A 107 5.90 -36.01 -26.15
C ASP A 107 7.39 -35.61 -26.03
N PRO A 108 8.32 -36.21 -26.81
CA PRO A 108 9.73 -35.81 -26.81
C PRO A 108 9.97 -34.32 -27.10
N ASP A 109 8.99 -33.61 -27.65
CA ASP A 109 8.98 -32.15 -27.82
C ASP A 109 8.39 -31.40 -26.61
N PHE A 110 8.60 -31.90 -25.39
CA PHE A 110 8.14 -31.27 -24.15
C PHE A 110 8.73 -29.86 -24.00
N ASN A 111 7.98 -28.85 -24.40
CA ASN A 111 8.34 -27.46 -24.22
C ASN A 111 7.64 -26.88 -22.98
N PRO A 112 8.36 -26.61 -21.87
CA PRO A 112 7.77 -26.05 -20.64
C PRO A 112 7.31 -24.58 -20.77
N ASP A 113 7.23 -24.05 -21.99
CA ASP A 113 7.10 -22.62 -22.24
C ASP A 113 5.80 -21.97 -21.77
N GLY A 114 4.66 -22.65 -21.93
CA GLY A 114 3.39 -22.14 -21.40
C GLY A 114 3.27 -22.23 -19.88
N GLN A 115 3.99 -23.19 -19.28
CA GLN A 115 3.85 -23.57 -17.87
C GLN A 115 4.53 -22.58 -16.92
N SER A 116 5.77 -22.17 -17.22
CA SER A 116 6.51 -21.20 -16.42
C SER A 116 5.91 -19.80 -16.51
N VAL A 117 5.47 -19.39 -17.71
CA VAL A 117 4.82 -18.09 -17.95
C VAL A 117 3.50 -18.00 -17.18
N GLY A 118 2.68 -19.05 -17.20
CA GLY A 118 1.44 -19.09 -16.43
C GLY A 118 1.68 -18.86 -14.93
N SER A 119 2.66 -19.56 -14.36
CA SER A 119 3.02 -19.43 -12.94
C SER A 119 3.60 -18.04 -12.61
N LEU A 120 4.39 -17.46 -13.51
CA LEU A 120 4.92 -16.11 -13.37
C LEU A 120 3.81 -15.07 -13.24
N TRP A 121 2.75 -15.15 -14.06
CA TRP A 121 1.70 -14.13 -14.10
C TRP A 121 0.59 -14.31 -13.07
N LEU A 122 0.61 -15.40 -12.30
CA LEU A 122 -0.39 -15.67 -11.26
C LEU A 122 -0.51 -14.57 -10.21
N TRP A 123 0.52 -13.75 -9.98
CA TRP A 123 0.46 -12.66 -8.99
C TRP A 123 -0.53 -11.56 -9.40
N LEU A 124 -0.87 -11.41 -10.69
CA LEU A 124 -1.85 -10.41 -11.13
C LEU A 124 -3.22 -10.66 -10.51
N LEU A 125 -3.60 -11.92 -10.38
CA LEU A 125 -4.91 -12.35 -9.90
C LEU A 125 -5.20 -11.83 -8.47
N PRO A 126 -4.37 -12.12 -7.44
CA PRO A 126 -4.54 -11.54 -6.11
C PRO A 126 -4.51 -10.00 -6.09
N ILE A 127 -3.69 -9.37 -6.93
CA ILE A 127 -3.61 -7.91 -7.00
C ILE A 127 -4.91 -7.31 -7.51
N VAL A 128 -5.42 -7.82 -8.62
CA VAL A 128 -6.67 -7.36 -9.24
C VAL A 128 -7.84 -7.60 -8.28
N ILE A 129 -7.96 -8.80 -7.73
CA ILE A 129 -9.01 -9.11 -6.75
C ILE A 129 -8.94 -8.17 -5.55
N GLY A 130 -7.76 -7.98 -4.95
CA GLY A 130 -7.64 -7.14 -3.76
C GLY A 130 -7.98 -5.66 -4.03
N TRP A 131 -7.55 -5.09 -5.15
CA TRP A 131 -7.92 -3.72 -5.50
C TRP A 131 -9.41 -3.55 -5.80
N LEU A 132 -10.05 -4.54 -6.42
CA LEU A 132 -11.50 -4.53 -6.64
C LEU A 132 -12.28 -4.66 -5.33
N GLN A 133 -11.83 -5.50 -4.40
CA GLN A 133 -12.45 -5.67 -3.10
C GLN A 133 -12.35 -4.40 -2.23
N ILE A 134 -11.21 -3.72 -2.24
CA ILE A 134 -11.01 -2.48 -1.48
C ILE A 134 -11.71 -1.29 -2.14
N SER A 135 -11.72 -1.23 -3.48
CA SER A 135 -12.25 -0.10 -4.25
C SER A 135 -11.71 1.25 -3.75
N PRO A 136 -10.38 1.48 -3.80
CA PRO A 136 -9.76 2.71 -3.33
C PRO A 136 -10.36 3.97 -3.98
N LYS A 137 -10.51 5.04 -3.20
CA LYS A 137 -10.97 6.34 -3.69
C LYS A 137 -9.81 7.09 -4.32
N CYS A 138 -9.53 6.79 -5.60
CA CYS A 138 -8.39 7.33 -6.34
C CYS A 138 -8.76 8.32 -7.44
N ASP A 139 -10.03 8.68 -7.61
CA ASP A 139 -10.44 9.71 -8.57
C ASP A 139 -10.15 11.10 -7.98
N GLU A 140 -9.12 11.76 -8.50
CA GLU A 140 -8.62 13.03 -7.98
C GLU A 140 -9.69 14.12 -7.97
N ASP A 141 -10.34 14.36 -9.12
CA ASP A 141 -11.32 15.43 -9.28
C ASP A 141 -12.51 15.22 -8.35
N ARG A 142 -12.97 13.97 -8.21
CA ARG A 142 -14.10 13.63 -7.33
C ARG A 142 -13.74 13.76 -5.87
N VAL A 143 -12.59 13.23 -5.45
CA VAL A 143 -12.13 13.32 -4.05
C VAL A 143 -11.87 14.77 -3.67
N ARG A 144 -11.24 15.55 -4.54
CA ARG A 144 -11.01 16.99 -4.38
C ARG A 144 -12.33 17.75 -4.25
N SER A 145 -13.25 17.54 -5.19
CA SER A 145 -14.57 18.17 -5.16
C SER A 145 -15.37 17.83 -3.90
N ALA A 146 -15.28 16.59 -3.41
CA ALA A 146 -15.96 16.16 -2.19
C ALA A 146 -15.43 16.89 -0.95
N VAL A 147 -14.10 16.98 -0.80
CA VAL A 147 -13.47 17.69 0.33
C VAL A 147 -13.73 19.18 0.26
N GLU A 148 -13.63 19.81 -0.91
CA GLU A 148 -13.92 21.23 -1.10
C GLU A 148 -15.39 21.57 -0.79
N ARG A 149 -16.33 20.70 -1.17
CA ARG A 149 -17.75 20.88 -0.85
C ARG A 149 -18.02 20.75 0.64
N ALA A 150 -17.45 19.75 1.31
CA ALA A 150 -17.60 19.65 2.76
C ALA A 150 -17.00 20.88 3.46
N ASN A 151 -15.82 21.33 3.06
CA ASN A 151 -15.16 22.52 3.62
C ASN A 151 -15.95 23.82 3.45
N LYS A 152 -16.96 23.86 2.57
CA LYS A 152 -17.88 25.01 2.42
C LYS A 152 -18.90 25.14 3.54
N ILE A 153 -19.12 24.11 4.35
CA ILE A 153 -20.07 24.14 5.47
C ILE A 153 -19.38 24.03 6.84
N ALA A 154 -18.04 24.13 6.87
CA ALA A 154 -17.27 24.08 8.10
C ALA A 154 -17.42 25.39 8.89
N TYR A 155 -17.43 25.27 10.22
CA TYR A 155 -17.46 26.36 11.18
C TYR A 155 -16.19 26.36 12.04
N ALA A 156 -15.69 27.55 12.36
CA ALA A 156 -14.60 27.76 13.31
C ALA A 156 -15.09 28.52 14.55
N ALA A 157 -14.49 28.24 15.70
CA ALA A 157 -14.74 29.01 16.92
C ALA A 157 -14.11 30.41 16.80
N THR A 158 -14.83 31.43 17.28
CA THR A 158 -14.31 32.79 17.47
C THR A 158 -14.59 33.23 18.91
N ASP A 159 -14.13 34.41 19.31
CA ASP A 159 -14.32 34.91 20.69
C ASP A 159 -15.78 35.10 21.09
N THR A 160 -16.67 35.28 20.11
CA THR A 160 -18.09 35.58 20.37
C THR A 160 -19.02 34.44 20.00
N HIS A 161 -18.88 33.87 18.81
CA HIS A 161 -19.73 32.79 18.31
C HIS A 161 -19.03 31.98 17.22
N PRO A 162 -19.42 30.72 16.97
CA PRO A 162 -18.95 29.98 15.81
C PRO A 162 -19.31 30.70 14.50
N VAL A 163 -18.32 30.91 13.63
CA VAL A 163 -18.48 31.56 12.32
C VAL A 163 -18.15 30.55 11.21
N SER A 164 -18.84 30.66 10.08
CA SER A 164 -18.53 29.84 8.90
C SER A 164 -17.11 30.14 8.41
N VAL A 165 -16.35 29.08 8.08
CA VAL A 165 -14.98 29.19 7.58
C VAL A 165 -14.90 29.95 6.25
N LYS A 166 -16.00 30.04 5.49
CA LYS A 166 -16.07 30.88 4.29
C LYS A 166 -15.99 32.37 4.59
N ASP A 167 -16.47 32.78 5.76
CA ASP A 167 -16.56 34.19 6.14
C ASP A 167 -15.28 34.64 6.86
N LEU A 168 -14.46 33.67 7.30
CA LEU A 168 -13.09 33.91 7.72
C LEU A 168 -12.27 34.18 6.45
N ASN A 169 -11.57 35.31 6.40
CA ASN A 169 -10.64 35.67 5.31
C ASN A 169 -9.36 34.79 5.33
N THR A 170 -9.51 33.47 5.45
CA THR A 170 -8.42 32.48 5.42
C THR A 170 -8.70 31.42 4.34
N GLU A 171 -7.64 31.04 3.63
CA GLU A 171 -7.67 29.90 2.70
C GLU A 171 -7.48 28.56 3.44
N ASP A 172 -7.06 28.59 4.71
CA ASP A 172 -6.74 27.41 5.47
C ASP A 172 -7.99 26.60 5.82
N ARG A 173 -7.87 25.28 5.75
CA ARG A 173 -8.91 24.32 6.12
C ARG A 173 -8.31 23.25 7.00
N ALA A 174 -9.02 22.91 8.08
CA ALA A 174 -8.60 21.89 9.05
C ALA A 174 -8.15 20.58 8.38
N ILE A 175 -8.92 20.12 7.39
CA ILE A 175 -8.60 18.98 6.53
C ILE A 175 -8.61 19.45 5.08
N HIS A 176 -7.50 19.29 4.37
CA HIS A 176 -7.38 19.63 2.95
C HIS A 176 -6.48 18.64 2.20
N LEU A 177 -6.50 18.73 0.87
CA LEU A 177 -5.73 17.87 -0.03
C LEU A 177 -4.67 18.71 -0.76
N ALA A 178 -3.41 18.34 -0.59
CA ALA A 178 -2.25 19.10 -1.06
C ALA A 178 -1.90 18.81 -2.53
N PHE A 179 -2.84 19.00 -3.45
CA PHE A 179 -2.59 18.90 -4.89
C PHE A 179 -1.95 20.22 -5.40
N GLY A 180 -0.64 20.40 -5.20
CA GLY A 180 0.11 21.56 -5.76
C GLY A 180 0.99 22.36 -4.81
N GLU A 181 1.57 21.74 -3.77
CA GLU A 181 2.47 22.43 -2.82
C GLU A 181 3.85 22.76 -3.40
N GLU A 182 4.52 23.78 -2.81
CA GLU A 182 5.80 24.38 -3.22
C GLU A 182 6.98 23.41 -3.45
N ASP A 183 6.93 22.19 -2.90
CA ASP A 183 7.97 21.16 -3.02
C ASP A 183 7.54 19.99 -3.94
N GLU A 184 6.86 20.32 -5.03
CA GLU A 184 6.33 19.40 -6.03
C GLU A 184 7.35 18.34 -6.48
N VAL A 185 8.60 18.73 -6.71
CA VAL A 185 9.65 17.79 -7.13
C VAL A 185 9.94 16.75 -6.07
N LEU A 186 9.95 17.08 -4.77
CA LEU A 186 10.22 16.10 -3.71
C LEU A 186 9.03 15.15 -3.53
N ARG A 187 7.80 15.70 -3.56
CA ARG A 187 6.57 15.00 -3.15
C ARG A 187 5.68 14.56 -4.32
N CYS A 188 6.18 14.57 -5.55
CA CYS A 188 5.35 14.27 -6.73
C CYS A 188 4.60 12.93 -6.67
N ASP A 189 5.17 11.88 -6.07
CA ASP A 189 4.48 10.58 -5.93
C ASP A 189 3.31 10.63 -4.92
N GLU A 190 3.37 11.53 -3.93
CA GLU A 190 2.27 11.70 -2.98
C GLU A 190 1.02 12.26 -3.67
N MET A 191 1.22 13.13 -4.67
CA MET A 191 0.16 13.80 -5.42
C MET A 191 -0.61 12.87 -6.36
N VAL A 192 -0.01 11.76 -6.79
CA VAL A 192 -0.64 10.83 -7.74
C VAL A 192 -1.60 9.87 -7.02
N THR A 193 -2.90 10.05 -7.15
CA THR A 193 -3.92 9.28 -6.41
C THR A 193 -3.98 7.78 -6.74
N ALA A 194 -3.32 7.32 -7.80
CA ALA A 194 -3.36 5.91 -8.19
C ALA A 194 -2.87 4.99 -7.05
N PRO A 195 -3.53 3.82 -6.81
CA PRO A 195 -3.32 3.04 -5.59
C PRO A 195 -1.90 2.49 -5.41
N ILE A 196 -1.17 2.30 -6.51
CA ILE A 196 0.23 1.85 -6.46
C ILE A 196 1.13 2.84 -5.73
N TYR A 197 0.82 4.14 -5.74
CA TYR A 197 1.59 5.20 -5.07
C TYR A 197 1.30 5.33 -3.58
N ASN A 198 0.45 4.47 -3.00
CA ASN A 198 0.18 4.47 -1.55
C ASN A 198 1.46 4.36 -0.69
N TYR A 199 2.55 3.76 -1.21
CA TYR A 199 3.83 3.74 -0.50
C TYR A 199 4.34 5.14 -0.13
N ALA A 200 4.12 6.15 -0.98
CA ALA A 200 4.59 7.51 -0.75
C ALA A 200 3.69 8.26 0.25
N ARG A 201 2.37 7.99 0.21
CA ARG A 201 1.37 8.66 1.08
C ARG A 201 1.24 8.05 2.47
N PHE A 202 1.69 6.82 2.65
CA PHE A 202 1.47 6.07 3.89
C PHE A 202 1.88 6.84 5.15
N LEU A 203 3.10 7.37 5.18
CA LEU A 203 3.64 8.07 6.35
C LEU A 203 2.96 9.43 6.62
N PRO A 204 2.80 10.34 5.64
CA PRO A 204 2.08 11.58 5.88
C PRO A 204 0.60 11.33 6.25
N TRP A 205 -0.04 10.31 5.68
CA TRP A 205 -1.39 9.91 6.09
C TRP A 205 -1.42 9.42 7.55
N VAL A 206 -0.45 8.60 7.99
CA VAL A 206 -0.37 8.18 9.40
C VAL A 206 -0.26 9.38 10.35
N GLN A 207 0.54 10.39 10.00
CA GLN A 207 0.66 11.61 10.81
C GLN A 207 -0.64 12.41 10.87
N ALA A 208 -1.33 12.57 9.74
CA ALA A 208 -2.63 13.20 9.69
C ALA A 208 -3.64 12.48 10.59
N VAL A 209 -3.68 11.14 10.52
CA VAL A 209 -4.56 10.30 11.34
C VAL A 209 -4.22 10.41 12.83
N GLU A 210 -2.94 10.36 13.21
CA GLU A 210 -2.54 10.53 14.61
C GLU A 210 -2.92 11.90 15.15
N LYS A 211 -2.72 12.98 14.38
CA LYS A 211 -3.12 14.33 14.80
C LYS A 211 -4.62 14.43 15.07
N VAL A 212 -5.46 13.86 14.18
CA VAL A 212 -6.91 13.80 14.39
C VAL A 212 -7.25 12.91 15.59
N SER A 213 -6.62 11.73 15.68
CA SER A 213 -6.85 10.77 16.77
C SER A 213 -6.51 11.34 18.14
N GLU A 214 -5.39 12.05 18.28
CA GLU A 214 -4.98 12.68 19.54
C GLU A 214 -6.03 13.69 20.02
N MET A 215 -6.60 14.50 19.13
CA MET A 215 -7.65 15.46 19.51
C MET A 215 -8.97 14.77 19.87
N PHE A 216 -9.32 13.67 19.19
CA PHE A 216 -10.45 12.83 19.59
C PHE A 216 -10.22 12.15 20.94
N GLU A 217 -8.98 11.77 21.25
CA GLU A 217 -8.58 11.18 22.53
C GLU A 217 -8.81 12.16 23.69
N VAL A 218 -8.31 13.40 23.56
CA VAL A 218 -8.52 14.46 24.55
C VAL A 218 -10.00 14.83 24.69
N ALA A 219 -10.70 15.01 23.56
CA ALA A 219 -12.13 15.34 23.60
C ALA A 219 -12.97 14.22 24.25
N SER A 220 -12.61 12.96 24.00
CA SER A 220 -13.22 11.80 24.65
C SER A 220 -12.92 11.74 26.14
N TYR A 221 -11.72 12.11 26.57
CA TYR A 221 -11.33 12.17 27.97
C TYR A 221 -12.17 13.20 28.73
N HIS A 222 -12.28 14.43 28.23
CA HIS A 222 -13.10 15.47 28.84
C HIS A 222 -14.60 15.12 28.83
N HIS A 223 -15.09 14.48 27.76
CA HIS A 223 -16.45 13.99 27.72
C HIS A 223 -16.74 12.98 28.84
N HIS A 224 -15.84 12.02 29.05
CA HIS A 224 -15.96 11.01 30.11
C HIS A 224 -15.89 11.64 31.52
N HIS A 225 -15.11 12.70 31.68
CA HIS A 225 -15.00 13.44 32.94
C HIS A 225 -16.08 14.52 33.10
N HIS A 226 -17.08 14.55 32.21
CA HIS A 226 -18.19 15.52 32.26
C HIS A 226 -17.69 16.96 32.34
N THR A 227 -16.68 17.29 31.55
CA THR A 227 -16.12 18.64 31.45
C THR A 227 -16.64 19.30 30.19
N SER A 228 -17.21 20.50 30.31
CA SER A 228 -17.63 21.34 29.17
C SER A 228 -16.44 22.07 28.56
N VAL A 229 -16.58 22.49 27.30
CA VAL A 229 -15.61 23.35 26.61
C VAL A 229 -15.51 24.71 27.29
N ASP A 230 -16.65 25.35 27.54
CA ASP A 230 -16.72 26.56 28.35
C ASP A 230 -16.79 26.19 29.84
N PRO A 231 -15.77 26.53 30.66
CA PRO A 231 -15.75 26.20 32.08
C PRO A 231 -16.88 26.85 32.89
N THR A 232 -17.52 27.90 32.36
CA THR A 232 -18.66 28.56 33.01
C THR A 232 -19.95 27.75 32.90
N ILE A 233 -20.04 26.87 31.91
CA ILE A 233 -21.20 26.01 31.68
C ILE A 233 -21.04 24.76 32.54
N LYS A 234 -21.89 24.57 33.55
CA LYS A 234 -21.93 23.28 34.26
C LYS A 234 -22.39 22.19 33.30
N TRP A 235 -21.74 21.03 33.33
CA TRP A 235 -22.06 19.90 32.46
C TRP A 235 -23.56 19.57 32.46
N ILE A 236 -24.15 19.66 31.27
CA ILE A 236 -25.55 19.32 31.04
C ILE A 236 -25.60 17.86 30.61
N ALA A 237 -26.12 16.99 31.48
CA ALA A 237 -26.44 15.62 31.11
C ALA A 237 -27.69 15.59 30.22
N MET A 238 -27.73 14.70 29.23
CA MET A 238 -28.97 14.41 28.50
C MET A 238 -29.89 13.54 29.36
N ASP A 239 -31.20 13.82 29.34
CA ASP A 239 -32.22 13.11 30.12
C ASP A 239 -32.75 11.83 29.44
N ASP A 240 -32.39 11.59 28.17
CA ASP A 240 -32.93 10.48 27.39
C ASP A 240 -32.02 9.24 27.39
N SER A 241 -32.30 8.33 28.32
CA SER A 241 -31.84 6.94 28.29
C SER A 241 -32.72 6.07 27.39
N ILE A 242 -32.93 6.44 26.12
CA ILE A 242 -33.57 5.53 25.18
C ILE A 242 -32.53 4.49 24.73
N GLY A 243 -32.46 3.37 25.46
CA GLY A 243 -31.68 2.19 25.07
C GLY A 243 -30.32 2.00 25.75
N GLY A 244 -30.03 2.69 26.86
CA GLY A 244 -28.86 2.41 27.70
C GLY A 244 -27.48 2.77 27.09
N HIS A 245 -27.46 3.57 26.03
CA HIS A 245 -26.23 4.03 25.38
C HIS A 245 -26.13 5.55 25.49
N TRP A 246 -25.07 6.07 26.14
CA TRP A 246 -24.82 7.51 26.27
C TRP A 246 -24.64 8.15 24.90
N SER A 247 -25.70 8.76 24.37
CA SER A 247 -25.77 9.25 22.99
C SER A 247 -25.36 10.71 22.91
N LYS A 248 -24.05 10.97 22.73
CA LYS A 248 -23.44 12.28 22.46
C LYS A 248 -23.57 13.32 23.62
N PRO A 249 -22.58 14.21 23.81
CA PRO A 249 -22.71 15.34 24.71
C PRO A 249 -23.79 16.31 24.22
N HIS A 250 -24.48 16.97 25.15
CA HIS A 250 -25.38 18.08 24.82
C HIS A 250 -24.61 19.20 24.09
N ASP A 251 -25.22 19.80 23.06
CA ASP A 251 -24.57 20.79 22.19
C ASP A 251 -23.94 21.95 22.96
N ARG A 252 -24.62 22.43 24.00
CA ARG A 252 -24.09 23.49 24.89
C ARG A 252 -22.78 23.13 25.61
N ASN A 253 -22.50 21.86 25.86
CA ASN A 253 -21.23 21.45 26.47
C ASN A 253 -20.06 21.52 25.46
N ARG A 254 -20.36 21.64 24.17
CA ARG A 254 -19.43 21.58 23.03
C ARG A 254 -19.17 22.94 22.37
N VAL A 255 -19.62 24.03 22.98
CA VAL A 255 -19.46 25.39 22.45
C VAL A 255 -18.59 26.21 23.42
N GLY A 256 -17.73 27.06 22.87
CA GLY A 256 -16.89 27.99 23.61
C GLY A 256 -16.15 28.93 22.67
N SER A 257 -15.36 29.84 23.23
CA SER A 257 -14.47 30.72 22.48
C SER A 257 -13.34 29.94 21.78
N VAL A 258 -12.62 30.60 20.86
CA VAL A 258 -11.48 29.97 20.17
C VAL A 258 -10.44 29.42 21.13
N GLU A 259 -10.12 30.14 22.21
CA GLU A 259 -9.17 29.72 23.22
C GLU A 259 -9.70 28.56 24.06
N GLN A 260 -10.99 28.56 24.40
CA GLN A 260 -11.63 27.48 25.14
C GLN A 260 -11.66 26.19 24.31
N VAL A 261 -12.02 26.28 23.02
CA VAL A 261 -12.05 25.14 22.09
C VAL A 261 -10.64 24.61 21.83
N ALA A 262 -9.65 25.49 21.68
CA ALA A 262 -8.25 25.09 21.56
C ALA A 262 -7.79 24.32 22.80
N ARG A 263 -7.99 24.90 23.99
CA ARG A 263 -7.62 24.30 25.28
C ARG A 263 -8.32 22.97 25.53
N TYR A 264 -9.58 22.83 25.14
CA TYR A 264 -10.34 21.58 25.29
C TYR A 264 -9.76 20.41 24.48
N CYS A 265 -8.98 20.69 23.43
CA CYS A 265 -8.30 19.67 22.63
C CYS A 265 -6.79 19.60 22.88
N GLU A 266 -6.25 20.43 23.78
CA GLU A 266 -4.85 20.40 24.18
C GLU A 266 -4.63 19.39 25.30
N PHE A 267 -3.54 18.63 25.21
CA PHE A 267 -3.09 17.78 26.30
C PHE A 267 -2.52 18.64 27.43
N ASP A 268 -2.90 18.36 28.67
CA ASP A 268 -2.25 18.95 29.84
C ASP A 268 -0.79 18.45 29.92
N PRO A 269 0.22 19.33 29.88
CA PRO A 269 1.63 18.94 29.97
C PRO A 269 2.01 18.27 31.29
N HIS A 270 1.18 18.35 32.34
CA HIS A 270 1.40 17.66 33.61
C HIS A 270 0.88 16.22 33.67
N ASP A 271 0.03 15.81 32.73
CA ASP A 271 -0.40 14.42 32.61
C ASP A 271 0.65 13.62 31.84
N GLN A 272 1.58 12.99 32.57
CA GLN A 272 2.75 12.25 32.08
C GLN A 272 2.45 10.98 31.25
N HIS A 273 1.24 10.84 30.72
CA HIS A 273 0.86 9.77 29.81
C HIS A 273 0.99 10.17 28.34
N THR A 274 2.15 10.66 27.92
CA THR A 274 2.48 10.68 26.49
C THR A 274 3.78 9.96 26.21
N ALA A 275 3.58 8.78 25.60
CA ALA A 275 4.55 8.06 24.81
C ALA A 275 5.48 9.03 24.06
N PHE A 276 6.77 8.71 24.02
CA PHE A 276 7.70 9.28 23.05
C PHE A 276 7.00 9.43 21.70
N LYS A 277 6.69 10.66 21.27
CA LYS A 277 6.09 10.94 19.95
C LYS A 277 7.13 10.56 18.91
N SER A 278 7.09 9.30 18.50
CA SER A 278 7.91 8.79 17.41
C SER A 278 7.58 9.60 16.16
N MET A 279 8.60 10.17 15.53
CA MET A 279 8.51 10.91 14.26
C MET A 279 7.75 10.14 13.16
N TRP A 280 7.73 8.81 13.30
CA TRP A 280 7.12 7.87 12.36
C TRP A 280 5.67 7.52 12.69
N GLY A 281 5.22 7.73 13.93
CA GLY A 281 3.91 7.25 14.41
C GLY A 281 3.91 5.78 14.87
N PRO A 282 2.83 5.33 15.53
CA PRO A 282 2.78 4.01 16.15
C PRO A 282 2.63 2.88 15.13
N ASN A 283 3.31 1.76 15.40
CA ASN A 283 3.23 0.51 14.61
C ASN A 283 3.53 0.66 13.11
N VAL A 284 4.21 1.73 12.70
CA VAL A 284 4.56 1.96 11.28
C VAL A 284 5.52 0.90 10.75
N PHE A 285 6.61 0.63 11.46
CA PHE A 285 7.57 -0.39 11.03
C PHE A 285 6.99 -1.80 11.01
N SER A 286 6.08 -2.13 11.94
CA SER A 286 5.36 -3.40 11.93
C SER A 286 4.50 -3.55 10.67
N ARG A 287 3.76 -2.51 10.29
CA ARG A 287 2.95 -2.52 9.06
C ARG A 287 3.81 -2.61 7.80
N ILE A 288 4.92 -1.87 7.75
CA ILE A 288 5.89 -1.97 6.64
C ILE A 288 6.42 -3.41 6.56
N ALA A 289 6.88 -3.99 7.67
CA ALA A 289 7.44 -5.34 7.70
C ALA A 289 6.43 -6.41 7.24
N ILE A 290 5.18 -6.37 7.72
CA ILE A 290 4.13 -7.32 7.33
C ILE A 290 3.80 -7.14 5.84
N ALA A 291 3.61 -5.90 5.37
CA ALA A 291 3.33 -5.64 3.96
C ALA A 291 4.50 -6.06 3.04
N SER A 292 5.74 -5.84 3.48
CA SER A 292 6.96 -6.30 2.80
C SER A 292 7.01 -7.81 2.71
N ALA A 293 6.75 -8.52 3.82
CA ALA A 293 6.77 -9.97 3.86
C ALA A 293 5.71 -10.58 2.92
N LEU A 294 4.48 -10.06 2.94
CA LEU A 294 3.41 -10.50 2.04
C LEU A 294 3.74 -10.23 0.57
N ALA A 295 4.28 -9.04 0.27
CA ALA A 295 4.65 -8.69 -1.10
C ALA A 295 5.83 -9.50 -1.63
N PHE A 296 6.82 -9.79 -0.77
CA PHE A 296 7.96 -10.64 -1.08
C PHE A 296 7.51 -12.08 -1.29
N MET A 297 6.66 -12.61 -0.41
CA MET A 297 6.07 -13.95 -0.52
C MET A 297 5.33 -14.12 -1.84
N LEU A 298 4.47 -13.18 -2.22
CA LEU A 298 3.75 -13.26 -3.49
C LEU A 298 4.70 -13.15 -4.69
N GLN A 299 5.61 -12.17 -4.69
CA GLN A 299 6.56 -11.94 -5.78
C GLN A 299 7.45 -13.15 -6.03
N TRP A 300 8.13 -13.64 -4.99
CA TRP A 300 9.04 -14.77 -5.10
C TRP A 300 8.32 -16.11 -5.12
N GLY A 301 7.08 -16.19 -4.65
CA GLY A 301 6.23 -17.35 -4.87
C GLY A 301 5.97 -17.60 -6.35
N THR A 302 5.58 -16.57 -7.09
CA THR A 302 5.27 -16.71 -8.53
C THR A 302 6.51 -16.69 -9.41
N VAL A 303 7.47 -15.79 -9.15
CA VAL A 303 8.74 -15.75 -9.90
C VAL A 303 9.60 -16.96 -9.59
N GLY A 304 9.68 -17.36 -8.32
CA GLY A 304 10.42 -18.53 -7.89
C GLY A 304 9.84 -19.82 -8.47
N ALA A 305 8.51 -19.94 -8.55
CA ALA A 305 7.88 -21.04 -9.27
C ALA A 305 8.30 -21.09 -10.74
N ALA A 306 8.19 -19.96 -11.47
CA ALA A 306 8.62 -19.89 -12.87
C ALA A 306 10.12 -20.23 -13.05
N PHE A 307 10.96 -19.78 -12.11
CA PHE A 307 12.38 -20.11 -12.07
C PHE A 307 12.64 -21.60 -11.83
N ILE A 308 12.05 -22.20 -10.79
CA ILE A 308 12.25 -23.61 -10.40
C ILE A 308 11.86 -24.53 -11.54
N VAL A 309 10.71 -24.30 -12.18
CA VAL A 309 10.20 -25.12 -13.28
C VAL A 309 11.22 -25.22 -14.42
N VAL A 310 11.82 -24.08 -14.79
CA VAL A 310 12.80 -24.01 -15.87
C VAL A 310 14.19 -24.49 -15.43
N PHE A 311 14.59 -24.16 -14.20
CA PHE A 311 15.90 -24.54 -13.66
C PHE A 311 16.07 -26.06 -13.61
N PHE A 312 15.02 -26.77 -13.21
CA PHE A 312 14.98 -28.24 -13.16
C PHE A 312 14.56 -28.91 -14.47
N THR A 313 14.39 -28.16 -15.56
CA THR A 313 14.21 -28.77 -16.89
C THR A 313 15.56 -29.33 -17.36
N PRO A 314 15.69 -30.64 -17.57
CA PRO A 314 16.98 -31.27 -17.85
C PRO A 314 17.48 -30.96 -19.25
N THR A 315 18.76 -30.62 -19.35
CA THR A 315 19.49 -30.48 -20.62
C THR A 315 20.53 -31.59 -20.66
N THR A 316 20.14 -32.76 -21.13
CA THR A 316 21.08 -33.88 -21.28
C THR A 316 22.02 -33.62 -22.45
N GLY A 317 23.26 -34.03 -22.26
CA GLY A 317 24.22 -34.23 -23.32
C GLY A 317 24.70 -35.64 -23.26
N GLU A 318 24.61 -36.37 -24.37
CA GLU A 318 25.45 -37.55 -24.55
C GLU A 318 26.90 -37.05 -24.57
N GLN A 319 27.57 -37.14 -23.42
CA GLN A 319 29.01 -37.28 -23.43
C GLN A 319 29.26 -38.68 -24.00
N TYR A 320 29.52 -38.75 -25.31
CA TYR A 320 30.25 -39.88 -25.90
C TYR A 320 31.61 -39.92 -25.21
N SER A 321 31.64 -40.54 -24.03
CA SER A 321 32.87 -40.89 -23.35
C SER A 321 33.48 -42.00 -24.19
N PHE A 322 34.36 -41.62 -25.12
CA PHE A 322 35.30 -42.53 -25.76
C PHE A 322 36.29 -42.99 -24.67
N THR A 323 35.80 -43.78 -23.72
CA THR A 323 36.58 -44.33 -22.62
C THR A 323 37.07 -45.70 -23.03
N PHE A 324 38.36 -45.74 -23.30
CA PHE A 324 39.20 -46.92 -23.31
C PHE A 324 38.79 -47.88 -22.19
N HIS A 325 38.39 -49.09 -22.56
CA HIS A 325 37.95 -50.15 -21.66
C HIS A 325 39.06 -50.50 -20.66
N LEU A 326 38.98 -50.02 -19.42
CA LEU A 326 39.65 -50.65 -18.29
C LEU A 326 38.78 -50.59 -17.03
N LEU A 327 38.04 -51.69 -16.84
CA LEU A 327 37.60 -52.31 -15.59
C LEU A 327 37.62 -51.43 -14.31
N ILE A 328 36.61 -50.58 -14.11
CA ILE A 328 36.07 -50.30 -12.77
C ILE A 328 34.54 -50.21 -12.90
N ASN A 329 33.84 -51.11 -12.22
CA ASN A 329 32.40 -51.02 -11.97
C ASN A 329 32.12 -49.80 -11.07
N THR A 330 31.73 -48.69 -11.66
CA THR A 330 31.00 -47.62 -10.97
C THR A 330 29.72 -47.37 -11.74
N GLU A 331 28.60 -47.68 -11.09
CA GLU A 331 27.26 -47.39 -11.59
C GLU A 331 27.14 -45.92 -11.99
N GLY A 332 26.45 -45.70 -13.11
CA GLY A 332 26.41 -44.45 -13.86
C GLY A 332 26.02 -43.23 -13.03
N PHE A 333 26.95 -42.30 -12.88
CA PHE A 333 26.66 -40.92 -12.48
C PHE A 333 26.35 -40.12 -13.76
N ILE A 334 25.09 -40.18 -14.21
CA ILE A 334 24.60 -39.31 -15.28
C ILE A 334 24.56 -37.88 -14.71
N HIS A 335 25.44 -37.01 -15.19
CA HIS A 335 25.43 -35.60 -14.83
C HIS A 335 24.22 -34.89 -15.46
N HIS A 336 23.09 -34.84 -14.74
CA HIS A 336 22.00 -33.93 -15.07
C HIS A 336 22.52 -32.48 -14.94
N SER A 337 22.57 -31.76 -16.06
CA SER A 337 22.99 -30.35 -16.07
C SER A 337 21.80 -29.48 -15.68
N VAL A 338 21.41 -29.51 -14.41
CA VAL A 338 20.52 -28.51 -13.79
C VAL A 338 21.30 -27.21 -13.66
N GLY A 339 20.78 -26.09 -14.18
CA GLY A 339 21.60 -24.89 -14.27
C GLY A 339 20.91 -23.58 -14.63
N LEU A 340 21.66 -22.50 -14.46
CA LEU A 340 21.24 -21.17 -14.83
C LEU A 340 21.39 -21.00 -16.36
N GLY A 341 20.28 -21.14 -17.08
CA GLY A 341 20.17 -20.87 -18.52
C GLY A 341 19.52 -19.52 -18.83
N CYS A 342 19.38 -19.20 -20.13
CA CYS A 342 18.77 -17.94 -20.57
C CYS A 342 17.38 -17.71 -19.96
N ARG A 343 16.52 -18.73 -19.96
CA ARG A 343 15.14 -18.66 -19.48
C ARG A 343 15.08 -18.43 -17.97
N SER A 344 15.73 -19.28 -17.17
CA SER A 344 15.77 -19.15 -15.71
C SER A 344 16.49 -17.88 -15.26
N GLY A 345 17.55 -17.47 -15.95
CA GLY A 345 18.28 -16.23 -15.71
C GLY A 345 17.40 -14.99 -15.95
N SER A 346 16.56 -15.01 -16.99
CA SER A 346 15.62 -13.91 -17.26
C SER A 346 14.59 -13.72 -16.15
N TYR A 347 14.01 -14.81 -15.61
CA TYR A 347 13.08 -14.72 -14.48
C TYR A 347 13.76 -14.28 -13.19
N LEU A 348 14.96 -14.80 -12.92
CA LEU A 348 15.75 -14.40 -11.75
C LEU A 348 16.09 -12.90 -11.80
N LEU A 349 16.53 -12.42 -12.97
CA LEU A 349 16.80 -10.99 -13.19
C LEU A 349 15.55 -10.16 -12.94
N PHE A 350 14.40 -10.59 -13.47
CA PHE A 350 13.11 -9.92 -13.22
C PHE A 350 12.75 -9.84 -11.73
N GLY A 351 12.92 -10.94 -10.99
CA GLY A 351 12.66 -11.00 -9.54
C GLY A 351 13.58 -10.08 -8.74
N VAL A 352 14.88 -10.10 -9.03
CA VAL A 352 15.89 -9.27 -8.36
C VAL A 352 15.66 -7.80 -8.64
N LEU A 353 15.50 -7.40 -9.91
CA LEU A 353 15.22 -6.01 -10.28
C LEU A 353 13.92 -5.50 -9.67
N SER A 354 12.86 -6.33 -9.64
CA SER A 354 11.60 -5.97 -8.98
C SER A 354 11.79 -5.69 -7.49
N THR A 355 12.66 -6.45 -6.82
CA THR A 355 12.98 -6.28 -5.39
C THR A 355 13.80 -5.01 -5.17
N ILE A 356 14.81 -4.74 -5.99
CA ILE A 356 15.63 -3.53 -5.93
C ILE A 356 14.78 -2.27 -6.13
N VAL A 357 13.90 -2.27 -7.14
CA VAL A 357 12.97 -1.16 -7.40
C VAL A 357 12.12 -0.86 -6.17
N TRP A 358 11.55 -1.90 -5.55
CA TRP A 358 10.75 -1.73 -4.34
C TRP A 358 11.56 -1.16 -3.17
N VAL A 359 12.77 -1.67 -2.93
CA VAL A 359 13.68 -1.16 -1.87
C VAL A 359 13.99 0.32 -2.10
N PHE A 360 14.34 0.72 -3.32
CA PHE A 360 14.68 2.11 -3.63
C PHE A 360 13.49 3.06 -3.42
N LEU A 361 12.27 2.65 -3.80
CA LEU A 361 11.06 3.45 -3.58
C LEU A 361 10.67 3.54 -2.10
N LEU A 362 10.83 2.46 -1.33
CA LEU A 362 10.60 2.46 0.11
C LEU A 362 11.57 3.40 0.83
N ILE A 363 12.88 3.28 0.54
CA ILE A 363 13.90 4.14 1.14
C ILE A 363 13.66 5.61 0.74
N SER A 364 13.32 5.86 -0.53
CA SER A 364 12.98 7.21 -0.98
C SER A 364 11.81 7.80 -0.19
N SER A 365 10.72 7.05 0.01
CA SER A 365 9.58 7.51 0.81
C SER A 365 9.94 7.80 2.28
N LEU A 366 10.76 6.94 2.91
CA LEU A 366 11.24 7.17 4.27
C LEU A 366 12.08 8.45 4.37
N LEU A 367 12.93 8.72 3.37
CA LEU A 367 13.76 9.92 3.31
C LEU A 367 12.93 11.18 3.04
N VAL A 368 11.93 11.11 2.15
CA VAL A 368 10.98 12.22 1.90
C VAL A 368 10.27 12.59 3.20
N HIS A 369 9.78 11.59 3.94
CA HIS A 369 9.15 11.79 5.23
C HIS A 369 10.10 12.42 6.25
N TYR A 370 11.31 11.87 6.37
CA TYR A 370 12.34 12.40 7.25
C TYR A 370 12.68 13.87 6.96
N VAL A 371 12.79 14.24 5.68
CA VAL A 371 13.03 15.63 5.26
C VAL A 371 11.84 16.51 5.62
N ALA A 372 10.62 16.05 5.36
CA ALA A 372 9.40 16.81 5.65
C ALA A 372 9.22 17.07 7.15
N THR A 373 9.46 16.08 8.01
CA THR A 373 9.28 16.20 9.46
C THR A 373 10.42 16.93 10.16
N SER A 374 11.61 16.93 9.57
CA SER A 374 12.80 17.57 10.16
C SER A 374 13.04 18.98 9.63
N SER A 375 12.25 19.45 8.66
CA SER A 375 12.37 20.80 8.11
C SER A 375 11.96 21.85 9.16
N PRO A 376 12.76 22.93 9.39
CA PRO A 376 12.45 23.97 10.37
C PRO A 376 11.12 24.71 10.13
N SER A 377 10.62 24.70 8.89
CA SER A 377 9.30 25.23 8.54
C SER A 377 8.13 24.48 9.19
N SER A 378 8.34 23.22 9.61
CA SER A 378 7.35 22.43 10.36
C SER A 378 7.33 22.78 11.86
N ALA A 379 8.38 23.47 12.36
CA ALA A 379 8.43 24.01 13.71
C ALA A 379 7.88 25.45 13.79
N HIS A 380 7.98 26.22 12.70
CA HIS A 380 7.53 27.62 12.67
C HIS A 380 6.01 27.79 12.47
N THR A 381 5.29 26.73 12.09
CA THR A 381 3.81 26.70 12.10
C THR A 381 3.22 26.45 13.49
N ARG A 382 4.06 26.32 14.54
CA ARG A 382 3.58 26.03 15.89
C ARG A 382 3.32 27.28 16.74
N ASN A 383 3.98 28.41 16.51
CA ASN A 383 3.83 29.63 17.32
C ASN A 383 4.28 30.88 16.52
N GLU A 384 3.39 31.57 15.81
CA GLU A 384 3.36 33.06 15.70
C GLU A 384 2.35 33.55 14.63
N PRO A 385 1.73 34.73 14.83
CA PRO A 385 0.83 35.34 13.86
C PRO A 385 1.60 35.91 12.66
N LEU A 386 1.14 35.55 11.46
CA LEU A 386 1.70 35.95 10.17
C LEU A 386 1.75 37.47 9.97
N THR A 387 2.96 38.04 9.90
CA THR A 387 3.22 39.22 9.08
C THR A 387 3.61 38.79 7.67
N PHE A 388 2.77 39.15 6.72
CA PHE A 388 2.92 38.97 5.29
C PHE A 388 4.16 39.70 4.77
N GLN A 389 5.21 38.97 4.38
CA GLN A 389 6.21 39.50 3.46
C GLN A 389 6.79 38.39 2.59
N GLY A 390 6.33 38.34 1.34
CA GLY A 390 6.86 37.47 0.30
C GLY A 390 8.35 37.74 0.11
N HIS A 391 9.16 36.68 0.29
CA HIS A 391 10.52 36.60 -0.18
C HIS A 391 10.72 35.21 -0.81
N HIS A 392 10.91 35.19 -2.12
CA HIS A 392 11.48 34.06 -2.88
C HIS A 392 12.97 33.89 -2.55
N GLY A 393 13.31 33.71 -1.27
CA GLY A 393 14.64 33.32 -0.82
C GLY A 393 14.72 31.80 -0.75
N GLY A 394 15.58 31.18 -1.55
CA GLY A 394 15.75 29.72 -1.55
C GLY A 394 15.98 29.18 -0.14
N ARG A 395 15.12 28.25 0.31
CA ARG A 395 15.25 27.57 1.60
C ARG A 395 16.64 26.96 1.71
N SER A 396 17.49 27.54 2.55
CA SER A 396 18.77 26.97 2.91
C SER A 396 18.55 25.84 3.90
N TYR A 397 18.36 24.62 3.39
CA TYR A 397 18.33 23.42 4.21
C TYR A 397 19.71 23.15 4.82
N PRO A 398 19.80 22.67 6.07
CA PRO A 398 21.06 22.17 6.59
C PRO A 398 21.58 21.03 5.71
N LEU A 399 22.91 20.91 5.59
CA LEU A 399 23.57 19.99 4.66
C LEU A 399 22.99 18.57 4.69
N ARG A 400 22.70 18.04 5.88
CA ARG A 400 22.12 16.70 6.06
C ARG A 400 20.75 16.54 5.39
N LEU A 401 19.86 17.54 5.52
CA LEU A 401 18.53 17.51 4.89
C LEU A 401 18.62 17.72 3.38
N SER A 402 19.56 18.56 2.93
CA SER A 402 19.83 18.72 1.50
C SER A 402 20.31 17.42 0.87
N ILE A 403 21.26 16.71 1.49
CA ILE A 403 21.74 15.40 1.02
C ILE A 403 20.60 14.38 1.00
N ALA A 404 19.83 14.28 2.08
CA ALA A 404 18.69 13.36 2.15
C ALA A 404 17.65 13.64 1.06
N ARG A 405 17.34 14.92 0.79
CA ARG A 405 16.43 15.35 -0.29
C ARG A 405 16.94 14.90 -1.66
N HIS A 406 18.19 15.21 -1.99
CA HIS A 406 18.77 14.82 -3.29
C HIS A 406 18.85 13.30 -3.44
N PHE A 407 19.24 12.60 -2.37
CA PHE A 407 19.32 11.15 -2.38
C PHE A 407 17.95 10.49 -2.57
N ALA A 408 16.90 11.00 -1.90
CA ALA A 408 15.53 10.52 -2.07
C ALA A 408 15.03 10.70 -3.52
N ILE A 409 15.28 11.87 -4.11
CA ILE A 409 14.89 12.16 -5.51
C ILE A 409 15.64 11.23 -6.48
N SER A 410 16.95 11.06 -6.29
CA SER A 410 17.78 10.19 -7.13
C SER A 410 17.37 8.73 -7.05
N LEU A 411 17.16 8.18 -5.85
CA LEU A 411 16.69 6.81 -5.66
C LEU A 411 15.37 6.56 -6.37
N ARG A 412 14.41 7.48 -6.24
CA ARG A 412 13.11 7.35 -6.91
C ARG A 412 13.23 7.39 -8.43
N ARG A 413 13.99 8.33 -8.98
CA ARG A 413 14.19 8.43 -10.45
C ARG A 413 14.84 7.16 -10.99
N LEU A 414 15.88 6.67 -10.31
CA LEU A 414 16.55 5.42 -10.65
C LEU A 414 15.60 4.22 -10.56
N ALA A 415 14.79 4.14 -9.49
CA ALA A 415 13.83 3.06 -9.32
C ALA A 415 12.76 3.04 -10.43
N LYS A 416 12.25 4.21 -10.83
CA LYS A 416 11.29 4.31 -11.96
C LYS A 416 11.93 3.89 -13.28
N LEU A 417 13.17 4.31 -13.54
CA LEU A 417 13.92 3.88 -14.72
C LEU A 417 14.12 2.36 -14.73
N LEU A 418 14.60 1.79 -13.63
CA LEU A 418 14.76 0.35 -13.47
C LEU A 418 13.44 -0.40 -13.59
N ALA A 419 12.34 0.14 -13.07
CA ALA A 419 11.01 -0.45 -13.22
C ALA A 419 10.58 -0.51 -14.69
N THR A 420 10.80 0.56 -15.46
CA THR A 420 10.52 0.59 -16.90
C THR A 420 11.36 -0.43 -17.65
N VAL A 421 12.67 -0.48 -17.41
CA VAL A 421 13.57 -1.46 -18.03
C VAL A 421 13.15 -2.89 -17.67
N ASN A 422 12.80 -3.14 -16.41
CA ASN A 422 12.38 -4.45 -15.94
C ASN A 422 11.02 -4.89 -16.53
N ALA A 423 10.10 -3.94 -16.75
CA ALA A 423 8.83 -4.19 -17.43
C ALA A 423 9.05 -4.55 -18.91
N ILE A 424 9.93 -3.82 -19.61
CA ILE A 424 10.31 -4.14 -20.99
C ILE A 424 10.96 -5.54 -21.03
N TRP A 425 11.86 -5.82 -20.08
CA TRP A 425 12.57 -7.10 -19.99
C TRP A 425 11.63 -8.29 -19.85
N ILE A 426 10.63 -8.21 -18.95
CA ILE A 426 9.73 -9.35 -18.72
C ILE A 426 8.80 -9.59 -19.92
N LEU A 427 8.36 -8.53 -20.60
CA LEU A 427 7.59 -8.64 -21.84
C LEU A 427 8.44 -9.23 -22.97
N ALA A 428 9.67 -8.75 -23.14
CA ALA A 428 10.61 -9.30 -24.11
C ALA A 428 10.92 -10.78 -23.83
N THR A 429 11.07 -11.16 -22.55
CA THR A 429 11.25 -12.56 -22.14
C THR A 429 10.06 -13.41 -22.57
N CYS A 430 8.82 -12.94 -22.38
CA CYS A 430 7.63 -13.65 -22.83
C CYS A 430 7.60 -13.80 -24.36
N LEU A 431 7.93 -12.73 -25.10
CA LEU A 431 7.98 -12.77 -26.57
C LEU A 431 9.07 -13.71 -27.09
N PHE A 432 10.25 -13.70 -26.47
CA PHE A 432 11.34 -14.61 -26.81
C PHE A 432 11.00 -16.06 -26.53
N GLN A 433 10.21 -16.31 -25.49
CA GLN A 433 9.74 -17.64 -25.15
C GLN A 433 8.73 -18.15 -26.18
N PHE A 434 7.67 -17.39 -26.48
CA PHE A 434 6.69 -17.81 -27.51
C PHE A 434 7.23 -17.76 -28.94
N GLY A 435 8.28 -16.99 -29.19
CA GLY A 435 8.95 -16.91 -30.49
C GLY A 435 10.07 -17.94 -30.68
N ASN A 436 10.22 -18.91 -29.78
CA ASN A 436 11.30 -19.92 -29.81
C ASN A 436 12.71 -19.32 -29.87
N PHE A 437 12.90 -18.07 -29.44
CA PHE A 437 14.21 -17.40 -29.44
C PHE A 437 15.17 -18.09 -28.48
N PHE A 438 14.64 -18.60 -27.37
CA PHE A 438 15.41 -19.38 -26.39
C PHE A 438 15.70 -20.81 -26.84
N ASP A 439 15.14 -21.30 -27.95
CA ASP A 439 15.39 -22.65 -28.50
C ASP A 439 16.64 -22.68 -29.35
N ARG A 440 17.76 -22.34 -28.72
CA ARG A 440 19.09 -22.36 -29.32
C ARG A 440 20.01 -23.19 -28.46
N CYS A 441 20.99 -23.86 -29.07
CA CYS A 441 21.95 -24.71 -28.35
C CYS A 441 22.60 -24.00 -27.15
N TYR A 442 22.87 -22.69 -27.26
CA TYR A 442 23.40 -21.89 -26.15
C TYR A 442 22.43 -21.80 -24.96
N CYS A 443 21.17 -21.43 -25.20
CA CYS A 443 20.19 -21.26 -24.14
C CYS A 443 19.70 -22.60 -23.57
N ASN A 444 19.60 -23.61 -24.43
CA ASN A 444 19.28 -25.00 -24.08
C ASN A 444 20.44 -25.75 -23.42
N SER A 445 21.62 -25.15 -23.30
CA SER A 445 22.72 -25.76 -22.54
C SER A 445 22.56 -25.57 -21.04
N SER A 446 21.74 -24.61 -20.59
CA SER A 446 21.55 -24.21 -19.18
C SER A 446 22.83 -23.90 -18.39
N VAL A 447 23.94 -23.56 -19.07
CA VAL A 447 25.24 -23.24 -18.45
C VAL A 447 25.80 -21.92 -19.01
N PHE A 448 25.41 -20.79 -18.41
CA PHE A 448 25.91 -19.46 -18.79
C PHE A 448 27.45 -19.37 -18.86
N GLY A 449 28.15 -20.06 -17.97
CA GLY A 449 29.61 -19.99 -17.84
C GLY A 449 30.41 -20.62 -18.98
N ARG A 450 29.79 -21.40 -19.87
CA ARG A 450 30.51 -22.10 -20.96
C ARG A 450 30.63 -21.31 -22.26
N GLY A 451 29.96 -20.17 -22.39
CA GLY A 451 30.11 -19.29 -23.57
C GLY A 451 29.89 -20.03 -24.90
N SER A 452 30.82 -19.89 -25.84
CA SER A 452 30.78 -20.56 -27.14
C SER A 452 30.94 -22.08 -27.08
N GLY A 453 31.38 -22.64 -25.94
CA GLY A 453 31.50 -24.07 -25.69
C GLY A 453 30.21 -24.73 -25.20
N ALA A 454 29.10 -23.99 -25.15
CA ALA A 454 27.82 -24.44 -24.64
C ALA A 454 26.96 -25.00 -25.78
N TYR A 455 27.25 -26.22 -26.21
CA TYR A 455 26.45 -26.99 -27.17
C TYR A 455 26.01 -28.28 -26.49
N ASN A 456 24.69 -28.52 -26.45
CA ASN A 456 24.15 -29.74 -25.91
C ASN A 456 23.01 -30.31 -26.77
N VAL A 457 22.98 -31.63 -26.94
CA VAL A 457 21.92 -32.34 -27.68
C VAL A 457 20.92 -32.88 -26.67
N ILE A 458 19.78 -32.21 -26.52
CA ILE A 458 18.72 -32.60 -25.60
C ILE A 458 18.18 -33.98 -26.02
N LYS A 459 18.34 -34.98 -25.15
CA LYS A 459 17.60 -36.25 -25.22
C LYS A 459 16.99 -36.51 -23.85
N LEU A 460 15.69 -36.26 -23.67
CA LEU A 460 15.02 -36.63 -22.42
C LEU A 460 15.12 -38.14 -22.20
N VAL A 461 15.63 -38.55 -21.05
CA VAL A 461 15.65 -39.95 -20.60
C VAL A 461 14.51 -40.17 -19.60
N ALA A 462 13.99 -41.40 -19.47
CA ALA A 462 12.91 -41.69 -18.53
C ALA A 462 13.23 -41.29 -17.07
N SER A 463 14.51 -41.28 -16.66
CA SER A 463 14.97 -40.82 -15.35
C SER A 463 14.86 -39.31 -15.14
N ASP A 464 14.76 -38.51 -16.21
CA ASP A 464 14.62 -37.06 -16.16
C ASP A 464 13.18 -36.60 -15.84
N VAL A 465 12.20 -37.47 -16.09
CA VAL A 465 10.78 -37.16 -16.01
C VAL A 465 10.33 -36.93 -14.57
N GLU A 466 10.79 -37.76 -13.64
CA GLU A 466 10.37 -37.68 -12.24
C GLU A 466 10.84 -36.37 -11.56
N PRO A 467 12.14 -35.97 -11.63
CA PRO A 467 12.58 -34.67 -11.11
C PRO A 467 11.86 -33.48 -11.74
N MET A 468 11.63 -33.51 -13.06
CA MET A 468 10.93 -32.45 -13.79
C MET A 468 9.47 -32.32 -13.32
N LYS A 469 8.76 -33.44 -13.18
CA LYS A 469 7.38 -33.49 -12.69
C LYS A 469 7.31 -33.00 -11.24
N ASN A 470 8.26 -33.39 -10.38
CA ASN A 470 8.31 -32.94 -8.99
C ASN A 470 8.56 -31.42 -8.89
N ALA A 471 9.46 -30.88 -9.70
CA ALA A 471 9.72 -29.45 -9.78
C ALA A 471 8.49 -28.67 -10.28
N TRP A 472 7.77 -29.23 -11.26
CA TRP A 472 6.51 -28.66 -11.74
C TRP A 472 5.42 -28.63 -10.66
N VAL A 473 5.17 -29.76 -9.98
CA VAL A 473 4.24 -29.83 -8.85
C VAL A 473 4.62 -28.81 -7.77
N GLY A 474 5.91 -28.75 -7.41
CA GLY A 474 6.43 -27.77 -6.45
C GLY A 474 6.17 -26.33 -6.89
N GLY A 475 6.40 -26.01 -8.18
CA GLY A 475 6.15 -24.70 -8.76
C GLY A 475 4.67 -24.29 -8.71
N VAL A 476 3.76 -25.20 -9.09
CA VAL A 476 2.31 -24.96 -9.03
C VAL A 476 1.85 -24.76 -7.58
N CYS A 477 2.29 -25.60 -6.65
CA CYS A 477 1.97 -25.47 -5.24
C CYS A 477 2.50 -24.15 -4.66
N LEU A 478 3.71 -23.73 -5.04
CA LEU A 478 4.31 -22.48 -4.57
C LEU A 478 3.58 -21.24 -5.11
N ALA A 479 3.35 -21.18 -6.42
CA ALA A 479 2.67 -20.02 -7.03
C ALA A 479 1.21 -19.95 -6.61
N GLY A 480 0.48 -21.06 -6.68
CA GLY A 480 -0.92 -21.15 -6.29
C GLY A 480 -1.12 -20.93 -4.80
N GLY A 481 -0.28 -21.54 -3.95
CA GLY A 481 -0.34 -21.40 -2.50
C GLY A 481 -0.06 -19.97 -2.03
N THR A 482 0.98 -19.32 -2.57
CA THR A 482 1.28 -17.92 -2.20
C THR A 482 0.20 -16.95 -2.68
N ALA A 483 -0.35 -17.15 -3.88
CA ALA A 483 -1.49 -16.37 -4.37
C ALA A 483 -2.74 -16.57 -3.49
N PHE A 484 -3.06 -17.83 -3.14
CA PHE A 484 -4.19 -18.16 -2.28
C PHE A 484 -4.03 -17.55 -0.87
N LEU A 485 -2.86 -17.68 -0.25
CA LEU A 485 -2.58 -17.08 1.06
C LEU A 485 -2.72 -15.55 1.03
N PHE A 486 -2.27 -14.91 -0.05
CA PHE A 486 -2.37 -13.47 -0.20
C PHE A 486 -3.83 -13.01 -0.38
N VAL A 487 -4.65 -13.74 -1.13
CA VAL A 487 -6.11 -13.50 -1.22
C VAL A 487 -6.80 -13.76 0.12
N GLY A 488 -6.44 -14.85 0.81
CA GLY A 488 -6.96 -15.20 2.13
C GLY A 488 -6.69 -14.11 3.16
N PHE A 489 -5.48 -13.53 3.15
CA PHE A 489 -5.15 -12.37 3.98
C PHE A 489 -6.13 -11.21 3.78
N PHE A 490 -6.49 -10.85 2.55
CA PHE A 490 -7.46 -9.77 2.32
C PHE A 490 -8.85 -10.11 2.82
N ASN A 491 -9.35 -11.31 2.53
CA ASN A 491 -10.68 -11.70 2.98
C ASN A 491 -10.81 -11.74 4.52
N VAL A 492 -9.70 -12.03 5.23
CA VAL A 492 -9.68 -12.04 6.70
C VAL A 492 -9.49 -10.63 7.29
N PHE A 493 -8.67 -9.78 6.66
CA PHE A 493 -8.26 -8.49 7.24
C PHE A 493 -9.02 -7.27 6.71
N ILE A 494 -9.80 -7.41 5.62
CA ILE A 494 -10.81 -6.42 5.23
C ILE A 494 -11.97 -6.55 6.23
N GLU A 495 -11.85 -5.86 7.37
CA GLU A 495 -12.83 -5.90 8.46
C GLU A 495 -14.19 -5.31 8.00
N PRO A 496 -15.34 -5.92 8.37
CA PRO A 496 -16.66 -5.66 7.80
C PRO A 496 -17.40 -4.43 8.36
N THR A 497 -16.69 -3.40 8.81
CA THR A 497 -17.37 -2.18 9.35
C THR A 497 -18.10 -1.38 8.27
N THR A 498 -17.78 -1.63 6.99
CA THR A 498 -18.47 -1.02 5.85
C THR A 498 -19.60 -1.92 5.34
N SER A 499 -19.46 -3.25 5.35
CA SER A 499 -20.43 -4.15 4.71
C SER A 499 -21.64 -4.53 5.57
N ARG A 500 -21.51 -4.58 6.91
CA ARG A 500 -22.65 -4.98 7.78
C ARG A 500 -23.64 -3.85 8.04
N LYS A 501 -23.18 -2.59 8.10
CA LYS A 501 -24.03 -1.41 8.31
C LYS A 501 -24.63 -0.83 7.01
N LEU A 502 -24.05 -1.10 5.84
CA LEU A 502 -24.69 -0.80 4.56
C LEU A 502 -25.86 -1.76 4.24
N ARG A 503 -25.96 -2.90 4.94
CA ARG A 503 -27.03 -3.88 4.76
C ARG A 503 -28.22 -3.66 5.69
N SER A 504 -28.06 -2.91 6.78
CA SER A 504 -29.12 -2.75 7.78
C SER A 504 -30.06 -1.59 7.52
N GLY A 505 -29.74 -0.65 6.62
CA GLY A 505 -30.71 0.42 6.26
C GLY A 505 -31.18 1.29 7.44
N ASP A 506 -30.54 1.19 8.60
CA ASP A 506 -30.90 1.95 9.79
C ASP A 506 -30.13 3.28 9.76
N TYR A 507 -30.81 4.31 9.26
CA TYR A 507 -30.47 5.72 9.38
C TYR A 507 -31.03 6.30 10.67
#